data_AF-A0A941YFL7-F1
#
_entry.id   AF-A0A941YFL7-F1
#
_cell.length_a   1.000
_cell.length_b   1.000
_cell.length_c   1.000
_cell.angle_alpha   90.00
_cell.angle_beta   90.00
_cell.angle_gamma   90.00
#
_symmetry.space_group_name_H-M   'P 1'
#
loop_
_entity.id
_entity.type
_entity.pdbx_description
1 polymer ?
#
loop_
_entity_poly.entity_id
_entity_poly.type
_entity_poly.pdbx_seq_one_letter_code
_entity_poly.pdbx_strand_id
1 'polypeptide(L)'
;MSRRLPVLFAFLCLLMTLLSCGGSGGGIRGLVYTTNWTNYQALGQIDGASQKVNIYDSAGLPVTTVIIQNVTAPIESTSIELANGNYLLESQLFSGANAGGTQTGELVVPFTISGGQVEIKSAVGNSVDSIAVSPSQASVEVGRGQQFRAYGQDPNGVKTFITPDSITWSVLGGIGSITTDGNYTANAEATGSVRATYTNGRLGSAIVTNTAPNVTHGKWTILVYMNAANDLQQYSVLNMNQIEKVASNPDVRFVVQWKQYPAQFTGGTFNGTRRYLAASDFSNNINSTLLQDMGTTVDMGSAQTLHDFITWGKANFPADHYCLIIWNHGNGWRRSLGNLDLTRAVSYDDEMGTSIQIWELSQALGSEHFDIISWDASLMQMAEIAYEIKDNTDYVVGSEESPPAEGLPYDLVFAPFRDTPDESARNLSKSFVDGMLAVSSYASKKITQSVIDTSQLPALASAVSSLGIELTNNASSLTTAIQTTRSTAQSYSPTSARVYRDLKDVCLNLEANTTIPSVLTATANVKTALANAVVWEGHNSNSPNSAGISIDFSAGSTFASSASDYQLMKFAQATQWDEYLSIAP
;
A
#
# COMPACT_ATOMS: atom_id res chain seq x y z
N MET A 1 -43.52 -65.39 35.59
CA MET A 1 -42.40 -65.56 36.53
C MET A 1 -41.20 -64.74 36.05
N SER A 2 -40.79 -63.73 36.85
CA SER A 2 -39.40 -63.28 37.13
C SER A 2 -38.43 -62.97 35.96
N ARG A 3 -37.68 -61.86 35.86
CA ARG A 3 -37.18 -60.76 36.74
C ARG A 3 -36.68 -59.63 35.78
N ARG A 4 -37.00 -58.34 35.97
CA ARG A 4 -36.18 -57.19 36.51
C ARG A 4 -34.86 -56.92 35.74
N LEU A 5 -34.37 -55.71 35.39
CA LEU A 5 -34.73 -54.26 35.42
C LEU A 5 -33.68 -53.54 34.47
N PRO A 6 -33.50 -52.19 34.35
CA PRO A 6 -33.79 -51.42 33.13
C PRO A 6 -32.67 -50.46 32.62
N VAL A 7 -33.02 -49.71 31.58
CA VAL A 7 -32.36 -48.59 30.89
C VAL A 7 -31.99 -47.44 31.84
N LEU A 8 -30.79 -46.87 31.67
CA LEU A 8 -30.30 -45.68 32.39
C LEU A 8 -30.55 -44.40 31.56
N PHE A 9 -31.42 -43.53 32.07
CA PHE A 9 -31.52 -42.10 31.72
C PHE A 9 -30.82 -41.31 32.85
N ALA A 10 -29.95 -40.37 32.52
CA ALA A 10 -29.36 -39.46 33.50
C ALA A 10 -29.95 -38.05 33.34
N PHE A 11 -30.47 -37.56 34.46
CA PHE A 11 -31.26 -36.34 34.64
C PHE A 11 -30.40 -35.07 34.65
N LEU A 12 -30.95 -34.03 34.02
CA LEU A 12 -30.61 -32.63 34.19
C LEU A 12 -31.21 -32.14 35.52
N CYS A 13 -30.39 -31.77 36.51
CA CYS A 13 -30.86 -31.15 37.75
C CYS A 13 -30.50 -29.65 37.76
N LEU A 14 -31.55 -28.85 37.70
CA LEU A 14 -31.62 -27.43 37.98
C LEU A 14 -31.47 -27.21 39.50
N LEU A 15 -30.51 -26.38 39.95
CA LEU A 15 -30.48 -25.90 41.32
C LEU A 15 -30.28 -24.38 41.33
N MET A 16 -31.39 -23.65 41.52
CA MET A 16 -31.37 -22.28 42.02
C MET A 16 -31.00 -22.30 43.51
N THR A 17 -29.98 -21.55 43.89
CA THR A 17 -29.81 -21.07 45.27
C THR A 17 -29.54 -19.57 45.26
N LEU A 18 -30.23 -18.88 46.15
CA LEU A 18 -30.26 -17.44 46.35
C LEU A 18 -28.98 -16.92 47.01
N LEU A 19 -28.58 -15.72 46.58
CA LEU A 19 -27.93 -14.63 47.32
C LEU A 19 -27.31 -14.97 48.69
N SER A 20 -25.98 -14.93 48.73
CA SER A 20 -25.21 -14.58 49.92
C SER A 20 -23.95 -13.83 49.48
N CYS A 21 -23.65 -12.72 50.15
CA CYS A 21 -22.47 -11.89 49.96
C CYS A 21 -21.18 -12.72 50.03
N GLY A 22 -20.41 -12.68 48.95
CA GLY A 22 -19.02 -13.13 48.88
C GLY A 22 -18.30 -12.24 47.87
N GLY A 23 -17.81 -11.09 48.33
CA GLY A 23 -17.14 -10.10 47.50
C GLY A 23 -15.86 -10.65 46.88
N SER A 24 -15.80 -10.61 45.56
CA SER A 24 -14.55 -10.49 44.81
C SER A 24 -14.78 -9.40 43.75
N GLY A 25 -14.07 -8.28 43.90
CA GLY A 25 -14.27 -7.07 43.10
C GLY A 25 -13.87 -7.28 41.65
N GLY A 26 -14.84 -7.57 40.78
CA GLY A 26 -14.72 -7.44 39.34
C GLY A 26 -14.91 -5.98 38.94
N GLY A 27 -13.89 -5.15 39.13
CA GLY A 27 -13.90 -3.77 38.65
C GLY A 27 -13.91 -3.73 37.11
N ILE A 28 -14.70 -2.82 36.54
CA ILE A 28 -14.71 -2.51 35.11
C ILE A 28 -13.27 -2.19 34.69
N ARG A 29 -12.73 -2.95 33.72
CA ARG A 29 -11.42 -2.66 33.11
C ARG A 29 -11.64 -1.69 31.95
N GLY A 30 -10.97 -0.55 31.95
CA GLY A 30 -11.23 0.46 30.91
C GLY A 30 -10.90 1.90 31.29
N LEU A 31 -11.57 2.84 30.63
CA LEU A 31 -11.44 4.27 30.82
C LEU A 31 -12.69 4.84 31.51
N VAL A 32 -12.52 5.65 32.55
CA VAL A 32 -13.52 6.65 32.98
C VAL A 32 -13.11 7.98 32.41
N TYR A 33 -13.96 8.56 31.57
CA TYR A 33 -13.80 9.91 31.09
C TYR A 33 -14.80 10.83 31.77
N THR A 34 -14.30 11.79 32.55
CA THR A 34 -15.09 12.74 33.33
C THR A 34 -14.89 14.14 32.81
N THR A 35 -15.98 14.82 32.46
CA THR A 35 -15.93 16.22 32.03
C THR A 35 -16.66 17.14 33.01
N ASN A 36 -16.01 18.24 33.40
CA ASN A 36 -16.62 19.33 34.16
C ASN A 36 -17.08 20.45 33.21
N TRP A 37 -18.37 20.79 33.28
CA TRP A 37 -19.03 21.79 32.44
C TRP A 37 -19.37 23.09 33.19
N THR A 38 -19.00 23.22 34.46
CA THR A 38 -19.38 24.34 35.34
C THR A 38 -19.09 25.71 34.72
N ASN A 39 -17.90 25.88 34.13
CA ASN A 39 -17.52 27.15 33.51
C ASN A 39 -18.25 27.40 32.20
N TYR A 40 -18.53 26.35 31.42
CA TYR A 40 -19.31 26.46 30.20
C TYR A 40 -20.79 26.81 30.47
N GLN A 41 -21.35 26.29 31.56
CA GLN A 41 -22.66 26.67 32.07
C GLN A 41 -22.72 28.16 32.43
N ALA A 42 -21.69 28.66 33.13
CA ALA A 42 -21.59 30.07 33.52
C ALA A 42 -21.49 31.02 32.31
N LEU A 43 -21.03 30.53 31.15
CA LEU A 43 -20.97 31.27 29.89
C LEU A 43 -22.30 31.26 29.11
N GLY A 44 -23.32 30.54 29.57
CA GLY A 44 -24.63 30.43 28.90
C GLY A 44 -24.60 29.61 27.60
N GLN A 45 -23.56 28.79 27.40
CA GLN A 45 -23.30 28.06 26.14
C GLN A 45 -23.66 26.56 26.23
N ILE A 46 -24.32 26.14 27.32
CA ILE A 46 -24.52 24.72 27.63
C ILE A 46 -25.73 24.08 26.93
N ASP A 47 -26.75 24.86 26.55
CA ASP A 47 -28.00 24.31 26.02
C ASP A 47 -27.77 23.67 24.64
N GLY A 48 -27.72 22.35 24.66
CA GLY A 48 -27.49 21.53 23.47
C GLY A 48 -26.03 21.24 23.17
N ALA A 49 -25.04 21.72 23.93
CA ALA A 49 -23.64 21.38 23.66
C ALA A 49 -23.35 19.89 23.89
N SER A 50 -22.48 19.30 23.08
CA SER A 50 -22.14 17.87 23.19
C SER A 50 -20.67 17.59 22.90
N GLN A 51 -20.20 16.44 23.34
CA GLN A 51 -18.89 15.92 23.01
C GLN A 51 -19.03 14.63 22.21
N LYS A 52 -18.21 14.48 21.16
CA LYS A 52 -17.96 13.21 20.50
C LYS A 52 -16.59 12.71 20.95
N VAL A 53 -16.58 11.66 21.75
CA VAL A 53 -15.37 11.03 22.29
C VAL A 53 -15.03 9.81 21.46
N ASN A 54 -13.99 9.88 20.65
CA ASN A 54 -13.44 8.77 19.89
C ASN A 54 -12.24 8.19 20.65
N ILE A 55 -12.19 6.87 20.72
CA ILE A 55 -11.01 6.14 21.20
C ILE A 55 -10.34 5.49 20.00
N TYR A 56 -9.05 5.72 19.85
CA TYR A 56 -8.22 5.06 18.84
C TYR A 56 -7.18 4.17 19.53
N ASP A 57 -6.80 3.08 18.88
CA ASP A 57 -5.68 2.24 19.32
C ASP A 57 -4.32 2.84 18.90
N SER A 58 -3.23 2.11 19.18
CA SER A 58 -1.88 2.53 18.79
C SER A 58 -1.63 2.58 17.29
N ALA A 59 -2.45 1.91 16.47
CA ALA A 59 -2.39 1.99 15.01
C ALA A 59 -3.20 3.18 14.45
N GLY A 60 -3.91 3.90 15.32
CA GLY A 60 -4.80 4.99 14.92
C GLY A 60 -6.15 4.50 14.40
N LEU A 61 -6.51 3.23 14.62
CA LEU A 61 -7.80 2.69 14.23
C LEU A 61 -8.87 3.04 15.27
N PRO A 62 -10.09 3.40 14.85
CA PRO A 62 -11.17 3.70 15.78
C PRO A 62 -11.60 2.42 16.51
N VAL A 63 -11.52 2.45 17.84
CA VAL A 63 -11.96 1.37 18.74
C VAL A 63 -13.43 1.55 19.11
N THR A 64 -13.81 2.76 19.51
CA THR A 64 -15.19 3.08 19.90
C THR A 64 -15.44 4.59 19.88
N THR A 65 -16.70 4.97 19.75
CA THR A 65 -17.16 6.35 19.82
C THR A 65 -18.30 6.46 20.83
N VAL A 66 -18.21 7.44 21.72
CA VAL A 66 -19.26 7.78 22.69
C VAL A 66 -19.67 9.23 22.50
N ILE A 67 -20.97 9.49 22.43
CA ILE A 67 -21.51 10.85 22.45
C ILE A 67 -21.94 11.19 23.87
N ILE A 68 -21.37 12.26 24.43
CA ILE A 68 -21.75 12.81 25.72
C ILE A 68 -22.57 14.07 25.45
N GLN A 69 -23.81 14.11 25.93
CA GLN A 69 -24.69 15.26 25.80
C GLN A 69 -24.95 15.83 27.17
N ASN A 70 -24.60 17.11 27.35
CA ASN A 70 -24.96 17.78 28.58
C ASN A 70 -26.37 18.34 28.46
N VAL A 71 -27.24 17.89 29.37
CA VAL A 71 -28.62 18.35 29.46
C VAL A 71 -28.99 18.89 30.84
N THR A 72 -28.10 18.94 31.84
CA THR A 72 -28.36 19.66 33.14
C THR A 72 -27.25 19.59 34.22
N ALA A 73 -26.27 18.67 34.15
CA ALA A 73 -25.35 18.41 35.27
C ALA A 73 -23.96 19.07 35.09
N PRO A 74 -23.35 19.63 36.16
CA PRO A 74 -22.06 20.31 36.08
C PRO A 74 -20.87 19.35 35.88
N ILE A 75 -21.01 18.06 36.20
CA ILE A 75 -19.98 17.04 36.03
C ILE A 75 -20.62 15.78 35.45
N GLU A 76 -20.05 15.25 34.38
CA GLU A 76 -20.52 14.04 33.71
C GLU A 76 -19.38 13.03 33.58
N SER A 77 -19.70 11.74 33.69
CA SER A 77 -18.70 10.66 33.55
C SER A 77 -19.26 9.56 32.67
N THR A 78 -18.42 9.04 31.78
CA THR A 78 -18.70 7.84 30.99
C THR A 78 -17.63 6.78 31.24
N SER A 79 -18.03 5.52 31.29
CA SER A 79 -17.11 4.38 31.42
C SER A 79 -17.06 3.62 30.10
N ILE A 80 -15.85 3.36 29.61
CA ILE A 80 -15.58 2.71 28.34
C ILE A 80 -14.72 1.48 28.63
N GLU A 81 -15.25 0.29 28.36
CA GLU A 81 -14.48 -0.95 28.50
C GLU A 81 -13.42 -1.06 27.42
N LEU A 82 -12.18 -1.31 27.83
CA LEU A 82 -11.03 -1.39 26.95
C LEU A 82 -10.08 -2.47 27.48
N ALA A 83 -9.41 -3.15 26.55
CA ALA A 83 -8.37 -4.11 26.89
C ALA A 83 -7.10 -3.40 27.38
N ASN A 84 -6.11 -4.18 27.82
CA ASN A 84 -4.78 -3.60 28.06
C ASN A 84 -4.20 -3.13 26.74
N GLY A 85 -3.63 -1.92 26.73
CA GLY A 85 -3.11 -1.33 25.51
C GLY A 85 -2.82 0.16 25.65
N ASN A 86 -2.23 0.71 24.60
CA ASN A 86 -2.04 2.15 24.44
C ASN A 86 -3.16 2.68 23.56
N TYR A 87 -3.77 3.77 23.99
CA TYR A 87 -4.93 4.37 23.35
C TYR A 87 -4.76 5.87 23.24
N LEU A 88 -5.57 6.43 22.35
CA LEU A 88 -5.79 7.85 22.24
C LEU A 88 -7.25 8.16 22.48
N LEU A 89 -7.53 9.09 23.39
CA LEU A 89 -8.82 9.75 23.49
C LEU A 89 -8.79 11.03 22.65
N GLU A 90 -9.73 11.17 21.73
CA GLU A 90 -10.05 12.42 21.05
C GLU A 90 -11.47 12.83 21.43
N SER A 91 -11.62 13.93 22.17
CA SER A 91 -12.92 14.54 22.46
C SER A 91 -13.09 15.79 21.62
N GLN A 92 -14.10 15.79 20.76
CA GLN A 92 -14.50 16.93 19.94
C GLN A 92 -15.72 17.58 20.58
N LEU A 93 -15.63 18.88 20.88
CA LEU A 93 -16.71 19.67 21.47
C LEU A 93 -17.54 20.33 20.36
N PHE A 94 -18.86 20.17 20.43
CA PHE A 94 -19.82 20.68 19.46
C PHE A 94 -20.81 21.66 20.10
N SER A 95 -21.19 22.68 19.33
CA SER A 95 -22.17 23.69 19.74
C SER A 95 -23.61 23.19 19.80
N GLY A 96 -23.90 22.01 19.22
CA GLY A 96 -25.24 21.44 19.14
C GLY A 96 -25.28 19.97 19.57
N ALA A 97 -26.50 19.46 19.75
CA ALA A 97 -26.73 18.17 20.38
C ALA A 97 -26.34 17.03 19.44
N ASN A 98 -26.01 15.86 20.00
CA ASN A 98 -25.64 14.67 19.22
C ASN A 98 -24.47 14.90 18.24
N ALA A 99 -23.42 15.63 18.66
CA ALA A 99 -22.32 16.08 17.80
C ALA A 99 -22.78 16.91 16.60
N GLY A 100 -23.88 17.65 16.74
CA GLY A 100 -24.42 18.56 15.73
C GLY A 100 -23.89 19.98 15.86
N GLY A 101 -24.12 20.81 14.85
CA GLY A 101 -23.61 22.19 14.82
C GLY A 101 -22.12 22.26 14.47
N THR A 102 -21.42 23.27 14.99
CA THR A 102 -20.00 23.51 14.68
C THR A 102 -19.11 22.94 15.77
N GLN A 103 -17.97 22.37 15.40
CA GLN A 103 -16.93 21.99 16.35
C GLN A 103 -16.29 23.25 16.95
N THR A 104 -16.38 23.42 18.27
CA THR A 104 -15.88 24.60 19.00
C THR A 104 -14.62 24.33 19.80
N GLY A 105 -14.25 23.05 19.98
CA GLY A 105 -13.06 22.68 20.71
C GLY A 105 -12.62 21.24 20.42
N GLU A 106 -11.36 20.96 20.74
CA GLU A 106 -10.78 19.63 20.68
C GLU A 106 -9.91 19.36 21.92
N LEU A 107 -9.87 18.09 22.31
CA LEU A 107 -9.01 17.57 23.37
C LEU A 107 -8.47 16.21 22.96
N VAL A 108 -7.15 16.10 22.83
CA VAL A 108 -6.47 14.89 22.37
C VAL A 108 -5.52 14.39 23.45
N VAL A 109 -5.79 13.22 24.03
CA VAL A 109 -5.11 12.72 25.23
C VAL A 109 -4.70 11.26 25.04
N PRO A 110 -3.40 10.96 24.93
CA PRO A 110 -2.93 9.58 24.97
C PRO A 110 -3.01 9.01 26.39
N PHE A 111 -3.28 7.71 26.50
CA PHE A 111 -3.34 6.99 27.77
C PHE A 111 -3.03 5.50 27.59
N THR A 112 -2.63 4.83 28.68
CA THR A 112 -2.30 3.41 28.69
C THR A 112 -3.13 2.67 29.72
N ILE A 113 -3.70 1.52 29.35
CA ILE A 113 -4.35 0.60 30.26
C ILE A 113 -3.40 -0.58 30.51
N SER A 114 -2.93 -0.71 31.75
CA SER A 114 -2.03 -1.77 32.21
C SER A 114 -2.67 -2.58 33.35
N GLY A 115 -3.95 -2.95 33.17
CA GLY A 115 -4.79 -3.57 34.19
C GLY A 115 -5.55 -2.54 35.05
N GLY A 116 -6.85 -2.75 35.21
CA GLY A 116 -7.72 -1.88 36.00
C GLY A 116 -8.37 -0.75 35.18
N GLN A 117 -8.69 0.36 35.85
CA GLN A 117 -9.43 1.48 35.30
C GLN A 117 -8.56 2.74 35.29
N VAL A 118 -8.51 3.45 34.16
CA VAL A 118 -7.82 4.74 34.00
C VAL A 118 -8.85 5.85 34.06
N GLU A 119 -8.58 6.94 34.78
CA GLU A 119 -9.46 8.11 34.85
C GLU A 119 -8.85 9.30 34.10
N ILE A 120 -9.58 9.86 33.14
CA ILE A 120 -9.23 11.12 32.45
C ILE A 120 -10.26 12.17 32.82
N LYS A 121 -9.79 13.26 33.44
CA LYS A 121 -10.60 14.43 33.79
C LYS A 121 -10.34 15.58 32.81
N SER A 122 -11.41 16.16 32.30
CA SER A 122 -11.40 17.37 31.48
C SER A 122 -12.34 18.45 32.01
N ALA A 123 -12.14 19.69 31.55
CA ALA A 123 -13.03 20.80 31.84
C ALA A 123 -13.31 21.63 30.58
N VAL A 124 -14.58 21.98 30.38
CA VAL A 124 -15.06 22.78 29.25
C VAL A 124 -15.21 24.24 29.69
N GLY A 125 -14.69 25.16 28.88
CA GLY A 125 -14.74 26.60 29.15
C GLY A 125 -13.66 27.10 30.11
N ASN A 126 -12.72 26.25 30.55
CA ASN A 126 -11.56 26.72 31.33
C ASN A 126 -10.58 27.46 30.42
N SER A 127 -9.93 28.47 30.97
CA SER A 127 -8.82 29.15 30.29
C SER A 127 -7.63 28.20 30.15
N VAL A 128 -7.06 28.12 28.95
CA VAL A 128 -5.80 27.42 28.68
C VAL A 128 -4.65 28.23 29.27
N ASP A 129 -3.98 27.68 30.28
CA ASP A 129 -2.79 28.28 30.91
C ASP A 129 -1.48 27.74 30.33
N SER A 130 -1.46 26.46 29.95
CA SER A 130 -0.30 25.82 29.32
C SER A 130 -0.72 24.77 28.29
N ILE A 131 0.23 24.37 27.45
CA ILE A 131 0.07 23.26 26.50
C ILE A 131 0.93 22.09 26.96
N ALA A 132 0.37 20.90 27.01
CA ALA A 132 1.11 19.66 27.18
C ALA A 132 1.43 19.07 25.80
N VAL A 133 2.65 18.56 25.62
CA VAL A 133 3.06 17.81 24.42
C VAL A 133 3.32 16.36 24.81
N SER A 134 2.76 15.43 24.06
CA SER A 134 2.92 14.00 24.30
C SER A 134 3.45 13.27 23.05
N PRO A 135 4.43 12.35 23.18
CA PRO A 135 5.17 12.07 24.41
C PRO A 135 5.99 13.30 24.85
N SER A 136 6.22 13.47 26.17
CA SER A 136 7.01 14.60 26.70
C SER A 136 8.51 14.46 26.43
N GLN A 137 8.95 13.25 26.07
CA GLN A 137 10.27 12.96 25.57
C GLN A 137 10.24 11.83 24.54
N ALA A 138 11.09 11.88 23.53
CA ALA A 138 11.23 10.81 22.53
C ALA A 138 12.70 10.58 22.15
N SER A 139 13.02 9.34 21.82
CA SER A 139 14.27 8.96 21.15
C SER A 139 13.92 8.48 19.75
N VAL A 140 14.48 9.10 18.71
CA VAL A 140 14.10 8.84 17.31
C VAL A 140 15.35 8.61 16.48
N GLU A 141 15.44 7.50 15.76
CA GLU A 141 16.56 7.29 14.83
C GLU A 141 16.47 8.28 13.66
N VAL A 142 17.61 8.77 13.18
CA VAL A 142 17.66 9.64 11.99
C VAL A 142 16.98 8.95 10.80
N GLY A 143 16.13 9.68 10.08
CA GLY A 143 15.31 9.16 8.99
C GLY A 143 14.01 8.45 9.44
N ARG A 144 13.76 8.37 10.76
CA ARG A 144 12.49 7.89 11.33
C ARG A 144 11.63 9.05 11.85
N GLY A 145 10.36 8.76 12.13
CA GLY A 145 9.40 9.72 12.63
C GLY A 145 8.80 9.38 13.99
N GLN A 146 8.17 10.39 14.60
CA GLN A 146 7.44 10.30 15.86
C GLN A 146 6.22 11.21 15.81
N GLN A 147 5.03 10.68 16.07
CA GLN A 147 3.83 11.51 16.24
C GLN A 147 3.88 12.20 17.61
N PHE A 148 3.77 13.52 17.60
CA PHE A 148 3.51 14.34 18.79
C PHE A 148 2.07 14.85 18.78
N ARG A 149 1.49 15.00 19.96
CA ARG A 149 0.13 15.54 20.14
C ARG A 149 0.14 16.59 21.23
N ALA A 150 -0.73 17.59 21.10
CA ALA A 150 -0.83 18.71 22.03
C ALA A 150 -2.24 18.81 22.62
N TYR A 151 -2.33 19.19 23.90
CA TYR A 151 -3.61 19.50 24.55
C TYR A 151 -3.46 20.60 25.60
N GLY A 152 -4.55 21.34 25.83
CA GLY A 152 -4.58 22.43 26.80
C GLY A 152 -4.64 21.93 28.25
N GLN A 153 -4.02 22.67 29.14
CA GLN A 153 -4.18 22.52 30.58
C GLN A 153 -4.56 23.85 31.22
N ASP A 154 -5.45 23.79 32.21
CA ASP A 154 -5.76 24.94 33.06
C ASP A 154 -4.67 25.14 34.15
N PRO A 155 -4.74 26.21 34.97
CA PRO A 155 -3.74 26.47 36.02
C PRO A 155 -3.59 25.36 37.07
N ASN A 156 -4.55 24.44 37.17
CA ASN A 156 -4.52 23.30 38.09
C ASN A 156 -4.07 22.00 37.40
N GLY A 157 -3.67 22.08 36.12
CA GLY A 157 -3.24 20.92 35.32
C GLY A 157 -4.40 20.08 34.78
N VAL A 158 -5.65 20.52 34.94
CA VAL A 158 -6.83 19.83 34.38
C VAL A 158 -6.83 20.01 32.87
N LYS A 159 -7.08 18.91 32.14
CA LYS A 159 -7.12 18.92 30.69
C LYS A 159 -8.28 19.79 30.21
N THR A 160 -8.05 20.67 29.25
CA THR A 160 -9.09 21.54 28.72
C THR A 160 -9.00 21.66 27.21
N PHE A 161 -10.10 22.06 26.60
CA PHE A 161 -10.27 22.13 25.16
C PHE A 161 -9.51 23.33 24.58
N ILE A 162 -8.85 23.10 23.47
CA ILE A 162 -8.28 24.15 22.62
C ILE A 162 -9.18 24.34 21.40
N THR A 163 -9.11 25.51 20.75
CA THR A 163 -9.78 25.70 19.45
C THR A 163 -9.22 24.71 18.42
N PRO A 164 -10.04 24.13 17.53
CA PRO A 164 -9.51 23.29 16.44
C PRO A 164 -8.47 24.03 15.59
N ASP A 165 -7.48 23.31 15.07
CA ASP A 165 -6.43 23.83 14.17
C ASP A 165 -5.62 25.03 14.74
N SER A 166 -5.56 25.14 16.07
CA SER A 166 -4.96 26.29 16.77
C SER A 166 -3.54 26.07 17.28
N ILE A 167 -2.97 24.88 17.03
CA ILE A 167 -1.60 24.56 17.40
C ILE A 167 -0.67 24.83 16.22
N THR A 168 0.35 25.64 16.47
CA THR A 168 1.51 25.77 15.58
C THR A 168 2.67 24.94 16.13
N TRP A 169 3.16 23.99 15.35
CA TRP A 169 4.33 23.18 15.69
C TRP A 169 5.63 23.83 15.24
N SER A 170 6.71 23.62 16.00
CA SER A 170 8.06 24.04 15.65
C SER A 170 9.11 23.09 16.23
N VAL A 171 10.25 22.96 15.56
CA VAL A 171 11.40 22.21 16.05
C VAL A 171 12.51 23.18 16.46
N LEU A 172 13.07 23.00 17.65
CA LEU A 172 14.22 23.76 18.13
C LEU A 172 15.47 22.89 18.11
N GLY A 173 16.61 23.49 17.77
CA GLY A 173 17.92 22.81 17.70
C GLY A 173 18.29 22.25 16.32
N GLY A 174 17.47 22.49 15.28
CA GLY A 174 17.77 22.04 13.92
C GLY A 174 17.82 20.52 13.74
N ILE A 175 17.19 19.78 14.66
CA ILE A 175 17.30 18.32 14.76
C ILE A 175 16.41 17.57 13.76
N GLY A 176 15.37 18.22 13.24
CA GLY A 176 14.37 17.57 12.39
C GLY A 176 13.31 18.54 11.88
N SER A 177 12.29 17.99 11.24
CA SER A 177 11.10 18.71 10.78
C SER A 177 9.85 18.18 11.48
N ILE A 178 8.77 18.97 11.49
CA ILE A 178 7.47 18.56 12.02
C ILE A 178 6.34 19.11 11.15
N THR A 179 5.33 18.29 10.86
CA THR A 179 4.14 18.72 10.12
C THR A 179 3.17 19.52 11.00
N THR A 180 2.15 20.11 10.39
CA THR A 180 1.03 20.77 11.10
C THR A 180 0.26 19.81 12.00
N ASP A 181 0.28 18.52 11.68
CA ASP A 181 -0.42 17.47 12.45
C ASP A 181 0.45 16.90 13.57
N GLY A 182 1.68 17.42 13.75
CA GLY A 182 2.59 16.98 14.79
C GLY A 182 3.44 15.76 14.42
N ASN A 183 3.54 15.39 13.15
CA ASN A 183 4.42 14.31 12.70
C ASN A 183 5.86 14.80 12.58
N TYR A 184 6.70 14.41 13.53
CA TYR A 184 8.12 14.73 13.55
C TYR A 184 8.91 13.76 12.68
N THR A 185 9.95 14.23 11.98
CA THR A 185 10.97 13.43 11.30
C THR A 185 12.36 13.87 11.76
N ALA A 186 13.20 12.90 12.17
CA ALA A 186 14.58 13.15 12.58
C ALA A 186 15.50 13.31 11.36
N ASN A 187 16.26 14.42 11.30
CA ASN A 187 17.14 14.72 10.16
C ASN A 187 18.63 14.63 10.48
N ALA A 188 19.01 14.79 11.75
CA ALA A 188 20.40 14.73 12.20
C ALA A 188 20.48 14.26 13.65
N GLU A 189 21.60 13.60 14.00
CA GLU A 189 21.92 13.22 15.37
C GLU A 189 22.15 14.46 16.24
N ALA A 190 21.24 14.68 17.19
CA ALA A 190 21.25 15.83 18.08
C ALA A 190 20.14 15.70 19.12
N THR A 191 20.24 16.49 20.19
CA THR A 191 19.15 16.68 21.15
C THR A 191 18.56 18.08 20.98
N GLY A 192 17.24 18.17 20.96
CA GLY A 192 16.49 19.41 20.81
C GLY A 192 15.09 19.27 21.37
N SER A 193 14.14 20.05 20.84
CA SER A 193 12.76 19.98 21.31
C SER A 193 11.73 20.22 20.23
N VAL A 194 10.64 19.47 20.29
CA VAL A 194 9.40 19.74 19.54
C VAL A 194 8.51 20.63 20.41
N ARG A 195 8.05 21.75 19.87
CA ARG A 195 7.25 22.76 20.59
C ARG A 195 5.90 22.97 19.91
N ALA A 196 4.83 22.89 20.70
CA ALA A 196 3.49 23.29 20.33
C ALA A 196 3.19 24.68 20.88
N THR A 197 2.67 25.58 20.05
CA THR A 197 2.25 26.93 20.45
C THR A 197 0.77 27.10 20.12
N TYR A 198 -0.04 27.39 21.12
CA TYR A 198 -1.45 27.71 20.96
C TYR A 198 -1.61 29.17 20.52
N THR A 199 -2.66 29.49 19.76
CA THR A 199 -2.93 30.82 19.20
C THR A 199 -2.91 31.96 20.22
N ASN A 200 -3.18 31.68 21.50
CA ASN A 200 -3.11 32.66 22.59
C ASN A 200 -1.68 32.89 23.16
N GLY A 201 -0.66 32.28 22.55
CA GLY A 201 0.75 32.39 22.94
C GLY A 201 1.22 31.39 24.01
N ARG A 202 0.33 30.55 24.58
CA ARG A 202 0.73 29.48 25.50
C ARG A 202 1.44 28.37 24.75
N LEU A 203 2.47 27.79 25.37
CA LEU A 203 3.33 26.81 24.73
C LEU A 203 3.59 25.60 25.61
N GLY A 204 3.99 24.51 24.95
CA GLY A 204 4.42 23.25 25.53
C GLY A 204 5.55 22.68 24.69
N SER A 205 6.39 21.83 25.27
CA SER A 205 7.50 21.22 24.52
C SER A 205 7.81 19.82 24.99
N ALA A 206 8.32 19.00 24.07
CA ALA A 206 8.88 17.68 24.32
C ALA A 206 10.36 17.66 23.98
N ILE A 207 11.16 16.96 24.79
CA ILE A 207 12.59 16.76 24.53
C ILE A 207 12.74 15.64 23.49
N VAL A 208 13.51 15.86 22.44
CA VAL A 208 13.74 14.83 21.41
C VAL A 208 15.23 14.60 21.27
N THR A 209 15.63 13.33 21.37
CA THR A 209 17.01 12.89 21.15
C THR A 209 17.05 12.06 19.89
N ASN A 210 17.77 12.54 18.88
CA ASN A 210 17.98 11.80 17.66
C ASN A 210 19.23 10.95 17.76
N THR A 211 19.10 9.67 17.41
CA THR A 211 20.18 8.70 17.45
C THR A 211 20.57 8.28 16.03
N ALA A 212 21.81 7.80 15.87
CA ALA A 212 22.21 7.15 14.63
C ALA A 212 21.21 6.06 14.21
N PRO A 213 20.95 5.88 12.89
CA PRO A 213 20.12 4.78 12.42
C PRO A 213 20.78 3.44 12.76
N ASN A 214 20.00 2.48 13.27
CA ASN A 214 20.50 1.12 13.49
C ASN A 214 20.39 0.31 12.19
N VAL A 215 21.37 0.48 11.30
CA VAL A 215 21.41 -0.19 10.00
C VAL A 215 21.98 -1.59 10.17
N THR A 216 21.12 -2.60 10.00
CA THR A 216 21.53 -4.01 9.99
C THR A 216 21.53 -4.55 8.56
N HIS A 217 22.40 -5.52 8.25
CA HIS A 217 22.47 -6.16 6.93
C HIS A 217 21.65 -7.46 6.94
N GLY A 218 20.76 -7.66 5.96
CA GLY A 218 19.87 -8.82 5.87
C GLY A 218 20.16 -9.69 4.65
N LYS A 219 19.49 -10.84 4.52
CA LYS A 219 19.61 -11.65 3.31
C LYS A 219 18.79 -11.05 2.17
N TRP A 220 17.52 -10.74 2.45
CA TRP A 220 16.58 -10.15 1.51
C TRP A 220 15.97 -8.88 2.09
N THR A 221 15.97 -7.80 1.30
CA THR A 221 15.10 -6.65 1.51
C THR A 221 14.08 -6.58 0.37
N ILE A 222 12.81 -6.72 0.73
CA ILE A 222 11.66 -6.60 -0.17
C ILE A 222 11.10 -5.19 -0.02
N LEU A 223 11.27 -4.36 -1.04
CA LEU A 223 10.72 -3.00 -1.11
C LEU A 223 9.34 -3.05 -1.78
N VAL A 224 8.30 -2.63 -1.07
CA VAL A 224 6.93 -2.61 -1.58
C VAL A 224 6.46 -1.18 -1.73
N TYR A 225 6.28 -0.74 -2.96
CA TYR A 225 5.77 0.58 -3.31
C TYR A 225 4.26 0.49 -3.54
N MET A 226 3.50 0.67 -2.46
CA MET A 226 2.06 0.43 -2.37
C MET A 226 1.28 1.73 -2.52
N ASN A 227 1.14 2.20 -3.75
CA ASN A 227 0.35 3.40 -4.03
C ASN A 227 -1.13 3.02 -4.09
N ALA A 228 -1.88 3.34 -3.03
CA ALA A 228 -3.30 3.01 -2.92
C ALA A 228 -4.19 4.27 -2.91
N ALA A 229 -3.71 5.37 -3.49
CA ALA A 229 -4.49 6.58 -3.74
C ALA A 229 -5.38 6.43 -4.99
N ASN A 230 -6.15 5.35 -5.06
CA ASN A 230 -7.09 5.02 -6.14
C ASN A 230 -8.13 3.98 -5.64
N ASP A 231 -8.98 3.49 -6.53
CA ASP A 231 -10.06 2.54 -6.20
C ASP A 231 -9.59 1.15 -5.74
N LEU A 232 -8.28 0.85 -5.79
CA LEU A 232 -7.71 -0.37 -5.21
C LEU A 232 -7.45 -0.25 -3.70
N GLN A 233 -7.64 0.92 -3.08
CA GLN A 233 -7.29 1.20 -1.67
C GLN A 233 -7.67 0.09 -0.69
N GLN A 234 -8.87 -0.48 -0.81
CA GLN A 234 -9.37 -1.54 0.07
C GLN A 234 -8.48 -2.80 0.10
N TYR A 235 -7.75 -3.09 -0.97
CA TYR A 235 -6.87 -4.26 -1.09
C TYR A 235 -5.48 -4.01 -0.50
N SER A 236 -5.06 -2.75 -0.37
CA SER A 236 -3.76 -2.43 0.23
C SER A 236 -3.64 -2.89 1.69
N VAL A 237 -4.74 -2.81 2.47
CA VAL A 237 -4.79 -3.32 3.85
C VAL A 237 -4.72 -4.85 3.87
N LEU A 238 -5.39 -5.52 2.92
CA LEU A 238 -5.30 -6.98 2.76
C LEU A 238 -3.85 -7.40 2.49
N ASN A 239 -3.18 -6.76 1.55
CA ASN A 239 -1.82 -7.12 1.18
C ASN A 239 -0.82 -6.82 2.31
N MET A 240 -1.01 -5.73 3.06
CA MET A 240 -0.20 -5.48 4.26
C MET A 240 -0.36 -6.60 5.30
N ASN A 241 -1.59 -7.04 5.60
CA ASN A 241 -1.82 -8.17 6.50
C ASN A 241 -1.22 -9.49 5.96
N GLN A 242 -1.19 -9.70 4.65
CA GLN A 242 -0.53 -10.86 4.05
C GLN A 242 0.99 -10.80 4.20
N ILE A 243 1.59 -9.63 4.02
CA ILE A 243 3.02 -9.40 4.26
C ILE A 243 3.37 -9.70 5.73
N GLU A 244 2.55 -9.25 6.68
CA GLU A 244 2.76 -9.50 8.11
C GLU A 244 2.78 -11.00 8.47
N LYS A 245 2.02 -11.85 7.77
CA LYS A 245 2.04 -13.31 8.00
C LYS A 245 3.35 -13.99 7.64
N VAL A 246 4.20 -13.34 6.84
CA VAL A 246 5.49 -13.88 6.37
C VAL A 246 6.70 -13.09 6.87
N ALA A 247 6.49 -11.97 7.57
CA ALA A 247 7.54 -11.13 8.14
C ALA A 247 8.11 -11.66 9.48
N SER A 248 8.22 -12.97 9.66
CA SER A 248 8.73 -13.60 10.89
C SER A 248 10.21 -13.99 10.85
N ASN A 249 10.83 -13.99 9.66
CA ASN A 249 12.26 -14.28 9.50
C ASN A 249 13.06 -12.96 9.48
N PRO A 250 13.98 -12.69 10.43
CA PRO A 250 14.76 -11.45 10.45
C PRO A 250 15.72 -11.27 9.26
N ASP A 251 16.05 -12.35 8.55
CA ASP A 251 16.88 -12.31 7.34
C ASP A 251 16.09 -11.85 6.11
N VAL A 252 14.75 -11.82 6.17
CA VAL A 252 13.86 -11.36 5.09
C VAL A 252 12.99 -10.22 5.60
N ARG A 253 13.24 -9.01 5.09
CA ARG A 253 12.56 -7.80 5.57
C ARG A 253 11.63 -7.27 4.49
N PHE A 254 10.48 -6.77 4.91
CA PHE A 254 9.58 -6.04 4.04
C PHE A 254 9.53 -4.59 4.49
N VAL A 255 9.86 -3.70 3.57
CA VAL A 255 9.82 -2.25 3.78
C VAL A 255 8.77 -1.71 2.82
N VAL A 256 7.74 -1.07 3.36
CA VAL A 256 6.57 -0.67 2.58
C VAL A 256 6.44 0.84 2.61
N GLN A 257 6.42 1.50 1.44
CA GLN A 257 5.92 2.87 1.32
C GLN A 257 4.49 2.81 0.80
N TRP A 258 3.55 3.27 1.62
CA TRP A 258 2.14 3.02 1.45
C TRP A 258 1.35 4.34 1.50
N LYS A 259 0.61 4.64 0.45
CA LYS A 259 -0.30 5.79 0.39
C LYS A 259 -1.75 5.34 0.39
N GLN A 260 -2.58 6.10 1.10
CA GLN A 260 -4.04 5.97 1.10
C GLN A 260 -4.69 7.35 0.98
N TYR A 261 -5.84 7.41 0.32
CA TYR A 261 -6.64 8.60 0.11
C TYR A 261 -8.13 8.34 0.48
N PRO A 262 -8.45 8.25 1.78
CA PRO A 262 -9.78 7.89 2.27
C PRO A 262 -10.85 8.95 2.02
N ALA A 263 -10.47 10.17 1.61
CA ALA A 263 -11.44 11.20 1.26
C ALA A 263 -12.22 10.86 -0.01
N GLN A 264 -11.64 10.08 -0.93
CA GLN A 264 -12.29 9.65 -2.16
C GLN A 264 -12.58 8.14 -2.20
N PHE A 265 -11.74 7.31 -1.56
CA PHE A 265 -11.84 5.85 -1.65
C PHE A 265 -12.14 5.22 -0.30
N THR A 266 -12.86 4.10 -0.28
CA THR A 266 -13.21 3.37 0.95
C THR A 266 -12.11 2.37 1.35
N GLY A 267 -12.17 1.88 2.60
CA GLY A 267 -11.26 0.84 3.09
C GLY A 267 -9.90 1.32 3.59
N GLY A 268 -9.63 2.63 3.55
CA GLY A 268 -8.43 3.23 4.13
C GLY A 268 -8.47 3.26 5.66
N THR A 269 -7.30 3.11 6.27
CA THR A 269 -7.03 3.16 7.71
C THR A 269 -6.25 4.41 8.11
N PHE A 270 -5.69 5.15 7.16
CA PHE A 270 -5.04 6.45 7.35
C PHE A 270 -5.16 7.32 6.09
N ASN A 271 -4.72 8.57 6.17
CA ASN A 271 -4.67 9.50 5.05
C ASN A 271 -3.22 9.93 4.78
N GLY A 272 -2.81 9.97 3.51
CA GLY A 272 -1.46 10.34 3.09
C GLY A 272 -0.53 9.15 2.90
N THR A 273 0.79 9.40 2.96
CA THR A 273 1.84 8.42 2.69
C THR A 273 2.64 8.10 3.95
N ARG A 274 2.91 6.82 4.17
CA ARG A 274 3.67 6.31 5.32
C ARG A 274 4.68 5.26 4.90
N ARG A 275 5.74 5.10 5.70
CA ARG A 275 6.72 4.02 5.56
C ARG A 275 6.63 3.07 6.74
N TYR A 276 6.61 1.78 6.46
CA TYR A 276 6.53 0.71 7.47
C TYR A 276 7.69 -0.28 7.31
N LEU A 277 8.16 -0.80 8.44
CA LEU A 277 8.89 -2.07 8.49
C LEU A 277 7.89 -3.13 8.94
N ALA A 278 7.67 -4.15 8.11
CA ALA A 278 6.72 -5.19 8.43
C ALA A 278 7.14 -5.95 9.69
N ALA A 279 6.16 -6.25 10.55
CA ALA A 279 6.34 -7.10 11.72
C ALA A 279 5.41 -8.31 11.62
N SER A 280 5.82 -9.44 12.19
CA SER A 280 4.98 -10.63 12.13
C SER A 280 3.66 -10.43 12.87
N ASP A 281 2.55 -10.64 12.16
CA ASP A 281 1.20 -10.62 12.72
C ASP A 281 0.27 -11.58 11.98
N PHE A 282 -0.73 -12.09 12.70
CA PHE A 282 -1.74 -13.00 12.17
C PHE A 282 -3.18 -12.51 12.45
N SER A 283 -3.31 -11.31 13.01
CA SER A 283 -4.60 -10.65 13.18
C SER A 283 -5.00 -9.95 11.87
N ASN A 284 -6.05 -9.12 11.93
CA ASN A 284 -6.43 -8.24 10.82
C ASN A 284 -6.05 -6.78 11.09
N ASN A 285 -5.26 -6.53 12.15
CA ASN A 285 -4.78 -5.21 12.52
C ASN A 285 -3.35 -5.04 12.01
N ILE A 286 -3.04 -3.85 11.51
CA ILE A 286 -1.67 -3.53 11.10
C ILE A 286 -0.81 -3.33 12.35
N ASN A 287 0.09 -4.28 12.61
CA ASN A 287 1.02 -4.28 13.75
C ASN A 287 2.47 -3.93 13.35
N SER A 288 2.68 -3.70 12.06
CA SER A 288 3.97 -3.26 11.51
C SER A 288 4.44 -1.93 12.08
N THR A 289 5.76 -1.78 12.18
CA THR A 289 6.38 -0.60 12.77
C THR A 289 6.30 0.57 11.80
N LEU A 290 5.57 1.62 12.17
CA LEU A 290 5.58 2.90 11.45
C LEU A 290 6.96 3.54 11.57
N LEU A 291 7.67 3.63 10.45
CA LEU A 291 9.00 4.22 10.37
C LEU A 291 8.93 5.72 10.15
N GLN A 292 7.98 6.17 9.32
CA GLN A 292 7.85 7.57 8.95
C GLN A 292 6.41 7.85 8.47
N ASP A 293 5.81 8.94 8.94
CA ASP A 293 4.61 9.52 8.34
C ASP A 293 5.07 10.70 7.46
N MET A 294 4.79 10.63 6.17
CA MET A 294 5.23 11.59 5.15
C MET A 294 4.12 12.59 4.79
N GLY A 295 2.94 12.49 5.41
CA GLY A 295 1.81 13.38 5.16
C GLY A 295 1.12 13.15 3.80
N THR A 296 0.25 14.08 3.41
CA THR A 296 -0.65 13.95 2.27
C THR A 296 -0.09 14.48 0.95
N THR A 297 1.06 15.15 0.96
CA THR A 297 1.58 15.85 -0.21
C THR A 297 2.54 15.02 -1.07
N VAL A 298 2.78 13.76 -0.70
CA VAL A 298 3.65 12.87 -1.47
C VAL A 298 2.89 12.38 -2.70
N ASP A 299 3.47 12.62 -3.87
CA ASP A 299 3.01 12.13 -5.15
C ASP A 299 3.64 10.76 -5.42
N MET A 300 2.88 9.69 -5.19
CA MET A 300 3.36 8.34 -5.46
C MET A 300 3.29 7.95 -6.94
N GLY A 301 2.68 8.77 -7.80
CA GLY A 301 2.72 8.63 -9.25
C GLY A 301 3.93 9.28 -9.91
N SER A 302 4.84 9.87 -9.14
CA SER A 302 6.09 10.46 -9.65
C SER A 302 7.24 9.46 -9.67
N ALA A 303 7.99 9.44 -10.77
CA ALA A 303 9.24 8.68 -10.89
C ALA A 303 10.27 9.05 -9.81
N GLN A 304 10.32 10.33 -9.40
CA GLN A 304 11.23 10.77 -8.35
C GLN A 304 10.89 10.16 -6.99
N THR A 305 9.59 10.03 -6.67
CA THR A 305 9.17 9.46 -5.37
C THR A 305 9.53 7.98 -5.26
N LEU A 306 9.42 7.22 -6.36
CA LEU A 306 9.90 5.84 -6.41
C LEU A 306 11.42 5.77 -6.27
N HIS A 307 12.16 6.63 -6.96
CA HIS A 307 13.63 6.72 -6.83
C HIS A 307 14.07 7.03 -5.39
N ASP A 308 13.42 7.98 -4.75
CA ASP A 308 13.70 8.38 -3.37
C ASP A 308 13.39 7.23 -2.39
N PHE A 309 12.32 6.47 -2.63
CA PHE A 309 12.00 5.28 -1.84
C PHE A 309 13.04 4.17 -2.00
N ILE A 310 13.47 3.88 -3.22
CA ILE A 310 14.50 2.88 -3.51
C ILE A 310 15.81 3.26 -2.81
N THR A 311 16.29 4.49 -3.05
CA THR A 311 17.56 4.98 -2.51
C THR A 311 17.53 4.96 -0.98
N TRP A 312 16.45 5.45 -0.38
CA TRP A 312 16.27 5.42 1.07
C TRP A 312 16.18 3.97 1.59
N GLY A 313 15.44 3.10 0.91
CA GLY A 313 15.21 1.71 1.31
C GLY A 313 16.52 0.92 1.36
N LYS A 314 17.33 0.98 0.29
CA LYS A 314 18.63 0.29 0.23
C LYS A 314 19.65 0.87 1.23
N ALA A 315 19.63 2.19 1.47
CA ALA A 315 20.51 2.81 2.45
C ALA A 315 20.18 2.42 3.91
N ASN A 316 18.89 2.28 4.24
CA ASN A 316 18.45 2.00 5.61
C ASN A 316 18.26 0.51 5.92
N PHE A 317 18.11 -0.32 4.88
CA PHE A 317 17.88 -1.76 4.99
C PHE A 317 18.76 -2.51 3.99
N PRO A 318 20.10 -2.44 4.13
CA PRO A 318 21.00 -3.13 3.24
C PRO A 318 20.79 -4.65 3.33
N ALA A 319 20.87 -5.32 2.17
CA ALA A 319 20.76 -6.76 2.05
C ALA A 319 21.64 -7.31 0.94
N ASP A 320 21.87 -8.62 0.97
CA ASP A 320 22.56 -9.35 -0.10
C ASP A 320 21.72 -9.33 -1.40
N HIS A 321 20.40 -9.46 -1.25
CA HIS A 321 19.44 -9.51 -2.35
C HIS A 321 18.30 -8.52 -2.15
N TYR A 322 17.77 -8.00 -3.26
CA TYR A 322 16.65 -7.07 -3.27
C TYR A 322 15.53 -7.52 -4.20
N CYS A 323 14.30 -7.40 -3.71
CA CYS A 323 13.11 -7.46 -4.54
C CYS A 323 12.38 -6.11 -4.46
N LEU A 324 11.98 -5.55 -5.59
CA LEU A 324 11.11 -4.38 -5.67
C LEU A 324 9.75 -4.78 -6.20
N ILE A 325 8.69 -4.40 -5.50
CA ILE A 325 7.31 -4.62 -5.91
C ILE A 325 6.64 -3.28 -6.12
N ILE A 326 6.07 -3.08 -7.30
CA ILE A 326 5.30 -1.89 -7.63
C ILE A 326 3.83 -2.32 -7.71
N TRP A 327 3.08 -1.92 -6.69
CA TRP A 327 1.67 -2.29 -6.50
C TRP A 327 0.78 -1.12 -6.90
N ASN A 328 -0.09 -1.33 -7.89
CA ASN A 328 -1.13 -0.39 -8.33
C ASN A 328 -1.92 -0.96 -9.53
N HIS A 329 -2.73 -0.12 -10.20
CA HIS A 329 -3.04 -0.27 -11.61
C HIS A 329 -1.80 -0.24 -12.51
N GLY A 330 -1.96 -0.86 -13.68
CA GLY A 330 -1.04 -0.75 -14.81
C GLY A 330 -1.84 -0.72 -16.11
N ASN A 331 -1.25 -0.22 -17.17
CA ASN A 331 -1.91 -0.17 -18.48
C ASN A 331 -1.01 -0.61 -19.65
N GLY A 332 0.05 -1.34 -19.34
CA GLY A 332 1.12 -1.60 -20.29
C GLY A 332 1.76 -0.30 -20.75
N TRP A 333 2.27 -0.26 -21.98
CA TRP A 333 2.95 0.93 -22.49
C TRP A 333 2.02 2.00 -23.05
N ARG A 334 0.72 1.77 -23.27
CA ARG A 334 -0.16 2.64 -24.10
C ARG A 334 -1.14 3.53 -23.32
N ARG A 335 -1.47 4.72 -23.88
CA ARG A 335 -2.45 5.68 -23.32
C ARG A 335 -3.88 5.19 -23.56
N SER A 336 -4.80 5.48 -22.65
CA SER A 336 -6.24 5.40 -22.95
C SER A 336 -6.65 6.62 -23.80
N LEU A 337 -7.32 6.42 -24.93
CA LEU A 337 -7.76 7.51 -25.83
C LEU A 337 -9.02 8.25 -25.34
N GLY A 338 -9.66 7.80 -24.26
CA GLY A 338 -10.96 8.31 -23.79
C GLY A 338 -10.89 9.31 -22.63
N ASN A 339 -9.75 9.44 -21.95
CA ASN A 339 -9.53 10.41 -20.88
C ASN A 339 -8.25 11.16 -21.22
N LEU A 340 -8.36 12.48 -21.37
CA LEU A 340 -7.22 13.36 -21.66
C LEU A 340 -6.19 13.43 -20.51
N ASP A 341 -6.43 12.73 -19.38
CA ASP A 341 -5.61 12.78 -18.16
C ASP A 341 -5.01 11.43 -17.70
N LEU A 342 -5.20 10.28 -18.37
CA LEU A 342 -4.66 8.99 -17.85
C LEU A 342 -3.90 8.15 -18.88
N THR A 343 -2.63 8.01 -18.59
CA THR A 343 -1.51 7.84 -19.50
C THR A 343 -0.88 6.44 -19.38
N ARG A 344 0.33 6.28 -19.89
CA ARG A 344 1.06 5.03 -20.16
C ARG A 344 1.86 4.64 -18.96
N ALA A 345 1.24 3.97 -18.00
CA ALA A 345 1.83 4.03 -16.70
C ALA A 345 1.57 2.84 -15.80
N VAL A 346 2.28 2.92 -14.70
CA VAL A 346 2.09 2.14 -13.49
C VAL A 346 2.06 3.13 -12.32
N SER A 347 1.52 2.73 -11.19
CA SER A 347 1.46 3.57 -9.98
C SER A 347 0.65 4.85 -10.17
N TYR A 348 -0.63 4.71 -10.49
CA TYR A 348 -1.60 5.81 -10.56
C TYR A 348 -1.92 6.37 -9.18
N ASP A 349 -1.75 7.67 -9.02
CA ASP A 349 -2.09 8.45 -7.84
C ASP A 349 -3.23 9.41 -8.20
N ASP A 350 -4.47 8.99 -7.99
CA ASP A 350 -5.66 9.75 -8.37
C ASP A 350 -5.85 11.00 -7.51
N GLU A 351 -5.26 11.05 -6.31
CA GLU A 351 -5.23 12.26 -5.48
C GLU A 351 -4.42 13.37 -6.16
N MET A 352 -3.31 13.01 -6.82
CA MET A 352 -2.41 13.93 -7.48
C MET A 352 -2.65 14.07 -8.99
N GLY A 353 -3.42 13.14 -9.59
CA GLY A 353 -3.64 13.08 -11.04
C GLY A 353 -2.41 12.65 -11.83
N THR A 354 -1.53 11.85 -11.23
CA THR A 354 -0.22 11.47 -11.77
C THR A 354 -0.06 9.96 -11.87
N SER A 355 0.93 9.52 -12.66
CA SER A 355 1.30 8.11 -12.79
C SER A 355 2.70 8.00 -13.42
N ILE A 356 3.44 6.94 -13.10
CA ILE A 356 4.82 6.77 -13.56
C ILE A 356 4.80 6.27 -14.99
N GLN A 357 5.28 7.08 -15.93
CA GLN A 357 5.30 6.66 -17.32
C GLN A 357 6.36 5.58 -17.57
N ILE A 358 6.11 4.68 -18.53
CA ILE A 358 7.06 3.57 -18.80
C ILE A 358 8.46 4.09 -19.16
N TRP A 359 8.59 5.15 -19.97
CA TRP A 359 9.89 5.75 -20.29
C TRP A 359 10.56 6.48 -19.09
N GLU A 360 9.81 6.76 -18.02
CA GLU A 360 10.34 7.35 -16.79
C GLU A 360 10.89 6.28 -15.84
N LEU A 361 10.68 4.99 -16.11
CA LEU A 361 11.18 3.90 -15.26
C LEU A 361 12.70 3.92 -15.12
N SER A 362 13.42 4.33 -16.17
CA SER A 362 14.88 4.50 -16.08
C SER A 362 15.30 5.57 -15.06
N GLN A 363 14.54 6.67 -14.97
CA GLN A 363 14.73 7.69 -13.93
C GLN A 363 14.33 7.15 -12.56
N ALA A 364 13.19 6.47 -12.47
CA ALA A 364 12.67 5.95 -11.21
C ALA A 364 13.61 4.91 -10.58
N LEU A 365 14.17 4.00 -11.37
CA LEU A 365 15.09 2.98 -10.90
C LEU A 365 16.54 3.49 -10.76
N GLY A 366 16.91 4.53 -11.53
CA GLY A 366 18.26 5.07 -11.53
C GLY A 366 19.31 4.02 -11.90
N SER A 367 20.44 4.02 -11.19
CA SER A 367 21.51 3.03 -11.35
C SER A 367 21.34 1.80 -10.45
N GLU A 368 20.22 1.68 -9.75
CA GLU A 368 20.03 0.60 -8.79
C GLU A 368 19.70 -0.72 -9.49
N HIS A 369 20.27 -1.80 -8.95
CA HIS A 369 20.05 -3.16 -9.39
C HIS A 369 19.25 -3.95 -8.34
N PHE A 370 18.41 -4.86 -8.83
CA PHE A 370 17.55 -5.77 -8.06
C PHE A 370 17.71 -7.20 -8.56
N ASP A 371 17.50 -8.18 -7.69
CA ASP A 371 17.40 -9.57 -8.13
C ASP A 371 16.05 -9.80 -8.82
N ILE A 372 15.00 -9.16 -8.30
CA ILE A 372 13.63 -9.32 -8.78
C ILE A 372 12.92 -7.96 -8.77
N ILE A 373 12.36 -7.55 -9.91
CA ILE A 373 11.33 -6.51 -9.97
C ILE A 373 10.00 -7.20 -10.30
N SER A 374 8.99 -6.97 -9.48
CA SER A 374 7.64 -7.50 -9.66
C SER A 374 6.63 -6.39 -9.87
N TRP A 375 5.83 -6.55 -10.91
CA TRP A 375 4.65 -5.75 -11.17
C TRP A 375 3.45 -6.43 -10.51
N ASP A 376 2.97 -5.87 -9.40
CA ASP A 376 1.64 -6.17 -8.88
C ASP A 376 0.66 -5.17 -9.51
N ALA A 377 0.57 -5.26 -10.84
CA ALA A 377 -0.13 -4.30 -11.69
C ALA A 377 -0.50 -4.94 -13.04
N SER A 378 -1.60 -4.46 -13.63
CA SER A 378 -2.17 -4.99 -14.87
C SER A 378 -1.28 -4.75 -16.09
N LEU A 379 -1.20 -5.76 -16.97
CA LEU A 379 -0.68 -5.63 -18.34
C LEU A 379 0.81 -5.23 -18.41
N MET A 380 1.59 -5.45 -17.34
CA MET A 380 2.98 -5.01 -17.28
C MET A 380 3.97 -6.03 -17.85
N GLN A 381 3.55 -7.28 -18.07
CA GLN A 381 4.40 -8.34 -18.63
C GLN A 381 4.45 -8.27 -20.17
N MET A 382 4.99 -7.16 -20.65
CA MET A 382 5.17 -6.87 -22.08
C MET A 382 6.66 -6.90 -22.46
N ALA A 383 6.97 -7.27 -23.72
CA ALA A 383 8.32 -7.21 -24.25
C ALA A 383 8.90 -5.79 -24.16
N GLU A 384 8.06 -4.78 -24.44
CA GLU A 384 8.40 -3.36 -24.36
C GLU A 384 8.85 -2.95 -22.96
N ILE A 385 8.08 -3.35 -21.95
CA ILE A 385 8.30 -2.95 -20.55
C ILE A 385 9.46 -3.71 -19.94
N ALA A 386 9.53 -5.02 -20.15
CA ALA A 386 10.63 -5.84 -19.64
C ALA A 386 11.97 -5.32 -20.18
N TYR A 387 12.01 -4.93 -21.46
CA TYR A 387 13.23 -4.38 -22.07
C TYR A 387 13.62 -3.01 -21.51
N GLU A 388 12.65 -2.18 -21.12
CA GLU A 388 12.91 -0.85 -20.55
C GLU A 388 13.76 -0.92 -19.26
N ILE A 389 13.49 -1.95 -18.44
CA ILE A 389 14.13 -2.16 -17.14
C ILE A 389 15.19 -3.28 -17.13
N LYS A 390 15.58 -3.80 -18.31
CA LYS A 390 16.45 -4.98 -18.42
C LYS A 390 17.81 -4.87 -17.70
N ASP A 391 18.31 -3.65 -17.52
CA ASP A 391 19.62 -3.38 -16.90
C ASP A 391 19.53 -3.14 -15.39
N ASN A 392 18.31 -3.09 -14.84
CA ASN A 392 18.04 -2.80 -13.44
C ASN A 392 17.67 -4.05 -12.63
N THR A 393 17.47 -5.21 -13.27
CA THR A 393 17.07 -6.43 -12.56
C THR A 393 17.49 -7.70 -13.25
N ASP A 394 17.74 -8.78 -12.52
CA ASP A 394 17.98 -10.12 -13.08
C ASP A 394 16.68 -10.77 -13.57
N TYR A 395 15.61 -10.65 -12.79
CA TYR A 395 14.30 -11.21 -13.11
C TYR A 395 13.18 -10.17 -13.08
N VAL A 396 12.28 -10.22 -14.06
CA VAL A 396 11.05 -9.41 -14.10
C VAL A 396 9.84 -10.32 -13.95
N VAL A 397 8.96 -9.97 -13.03
CA VAL A 397 7.75 -10.73 -12.71
C VAL A 397 6.51 -9.90 -12.98
N GLY A 398 5.50 -10.50 -13.60
CA GLY A 398 4.25 -9.79 -13.89
C GLY A 398 3.24 -10.64 -14.65
N SER A 399 2.10 -10.03 -14.93
CA SER A 399 0.99 -10.61 -15.68
C SER A 399 0.81 -9.96 -17.05
N GLU A 400 0.52 -10.77 -18.06
CA GLU A 400 0.13 -10.29 -19.39
C GLU A 400 -1.30 -9.74 -19.39
N GLU A 401 -2.18 -10.31 -18.55
CA GLU A 401 -3.56 -9.87 -18.33
C GLU A 401 -3.67 -8.93 -17.11
N SER A 402 -4.82 -8.29 -16.94
CA SER A 402 -5.19 -7.65 -15.68
C SER A 402 -5.39 -8.71 -14.59
N PRO A 403 -4.56 -8.74 -13.52
CA PRO A 403 -4.75 -9.65 -12.41
C PRO A 403 -6.03 -9.29 -11.63
N PRO A 404 -6.45 -10.17 -10.70
CA PRO A 404 -7.44 -9.87 -9.69
C PRO A 404 -7.08 -8.59 -8.92
N ALA A 405 -8.08 -7.79 -8.54
CA ALA A 405 -7.85 -6.52 -7.84
C ALA A 405 -7.15 -6.70 -6.46
N GLU A 406 -7.29 -7.88 -5.85
CA GLU A 406 -6.58 -8.27 -4.63
C GLU A 406 -5.06 -8.40 -4.82
N GLY A 407 -4.57 -8.49 -6.06
CA GLY A 407 -3.15 -8.54 -6.40
C GLY A 407 -2.47 -9.87 -6.03
N LEU A 408 -1.15 -9.78 -5.82
CA LEU A 408 -0.32 -10.91 -5.40
C LEU A 408 -0.79 -11.45 -4.03
N PRO A 409 -0.87 -12.78 -3.86
CA PRO A 409 -1.05 -13.38 -2.54
C PRO A 409 0.29 -13.38 -1.79
N TYR A 410 0.66 -12.23 -1.19
CA TYR A 410 1.98 -12.01 -0.56
C TYR A 410 2.39 -13.12 0.41
N ASP A 411 1.44 -13.67 1.16
CA ASP A 411 1.68 -14.75 2.11
C ASP A 411 2.08 -16.07 1.43
N LEU A 412 1.53 -16.37 0.24
CA LEU A 412 1.92 -17.53 -0.55
C LEU A 412 3.21 -17.29 -1.33
N VAL A 413 3.35 -16.11 -1.93
CA VAL A 413 4.51 -15.73 -2.75
C VAL A 413 5.78 -15.68 -1.90
N PHE A 414 5.71 -15.11 -0.69
CA PHE A 414 6.90 -14.92 0.14
C PHE A 414 7.10 -15.97 1.23
N ALA A 415 6.23 -16.98 1.35
CA ALA A 415 6.51 -18.13 2.22
C ALA A 415 7.84 -18.83 1.86
N PRO A 416 8.18 -19.10 0.58
CA PRO A 416 9.49 -19.67 0.23
C PRO A 416 10.66 -18.74 0.54
N PHE A 417 10.51 -17.42 0.44
CA PHE A 417 11.56 -16.47 0.83
C PHE A 417 11.81 -16.56 2.33
N ARG A 418 10.74 -16.57 3.14
CA ARG A 418 10.82 -16.73 4.60
C ARG A 418 11.46 -18.07 4.99
N ASP A 419 11.06 -19.15 4.35
CA ASP A 419 11.42 -20.52 4.76
C ASP A 419 12.78 -20.98 4.21
N THR A 420 13.18 -20.47 3.04
CA THR A 420 14.42 -20.84 2.34
C THR A 420 15.13 -19.62 1.76
N PRO A 421 15.56 -18.64 2.57
CA PRO A 421 16.11 -17.36 2.10
C PRO A 421 17.46 -17.49 1.35
N ASP A 422 18.17 -18.62 1.51
CA ASP A 422 19.41 -18.91 0.81
C ASP A 422 19.22 -19.55 -0.58
N GLU A 423 17.97 -19.87 -0.96
CA GLU A 423 17.66 -20.39 -2.28
C GLU A 423 17.91 -19.32 -3.37
N SER A 424 18.21 -19.76 -4.59
CA SER A 424 18.49 -18.84 -5.70
C SER A 424 17.28 -17.94 -6.01
N ALA A 425 17.53 -16.67 -6.37
CA ALA A 425 16.51 -15.73 -6.81
C ALA A 425 15.64 -16.31 -7.95
N ARG A 426 16.26 -17.07 -8.87
CA ARG A 426 15.57 -17.79 -9.94
C ARG A 426 14.54 -18.79 -9.41
N ASN A 427 14.88 -19.58 -8.39
CA ASN A 427 13.96 -20.59 -7.87
C ASN A 427 12.90 -19.96 -6.96
N LEU A 428 13.29 -18.97 -6.16
CA LEU A 428 12.36 -18.20 -5.33
C LEU A 428 11.32 -17.46 -6.20
N SER A 429 11.71 -16.87 -7.33
CA SER A 429 10.77 -16.16 -8.21
C SER A 429 9.65 -17.03 -8.78
N LYS A 430 9.81 -18.36 -8.81
CA LYS A 430 8.73 -19.30 -9.20
C LYS A 430 7.51 -19.18 -8.29
N SER A 431 7.70 -18.80 -7.02
CA SER A 431 6.60 -18.67 -6.05
C SER A 431 5.59 -17.59 -6.44
N PHE A 432 5.97 -16.60 -7.25
CA PHE A 432 5.05 -15.60 -7.80
C PHE A 432 4.04 -16.25 -8.74
N VAL A 433 4.49 -17.19 -9.58
CA VAL A 433 3.62 -17.96 -10.49
C VAL A 433 2.77 -18.95 -9.71
N ASP A 434 3.40 -19.75 -8.85
CA ASP A 434 2.71 -20.79 -8.09
C ASP A 434 1.67 -20.21 -7.13
N GLY A 435 2.01 -19.10 -6.46
CA GLY A 435 1.11 -18.39 -5.55
C GLY A 435 -0.15 -17.91 -6.25
N MET A 436 -0.02 -17.25 -7.40
CA MET A 436 -1.16 -16.76 -8.19
C MET A 436 -2.10 -17.89 -8.64
N LEU A 437 -1.55 -19.04 -9.03
CA LEU A 437 -2.34 -20.21 -9.45
C LEU A 437 -2.97 -20.97 -8.27
N ALA A 438 -2.42 -20.84 -7.06
CA ALA A 438 -2.91 -21.55 -5.88
C ALA A 438 -4.16 -20.92 -5.25
N VAL A 439 -4.47 -19.66 -5.56
CA VAL A 439 -5.62 -18.96 -4.96
C VAL A 439 -6.93 -19.45 -5.59
N SER A 440 -7.71 -20.21 -4.82
CA SER A 440 -8.95 -20.82 -5.29
C SER A 440 -10.01 -19.80 -5.73
N SER A 441 -10.09 -18.63 -5.09
CA SER A 441 -11.00 -17.54 -5.49
C SER A 441 -10.64 -16.89 -6.82
N TYR A 442 -9.43 -17.15 -7.35
CA TYR A 442 -8.98 -16.65 -8.64
C TYR A 442 -9.30 -17.61 -9.79
N ALA A 443 -9.79 -18.83 -9.50
CA ALA A 443 -10.00 -19.87 -10.51
C ALA A 443 -10.95 -19.47 -11.67
N SER A 444 -11.92 -18.59 -11.40
CA SER A 444 -12.86 -18.06 -12.40
C SER A 444 -12.39 -16.77 -13.09
N LYS A 445 -11.31 -16.15 -12.60
CA LYS A 445 -10.69 -14.95 -13.18
C LYS A 445 -9.70 -15.37 -14.26
N LYS A 446 -9.29 -14.44 -15.13
CA LYS A 446 -8.18 -14.69 -16.05
C LYS A 446 -6.87 -14.53 -15.31
N ILE A 447 -6.06 -15.58 -15.26
CA ILE A 447 -4.77 -15.57 -14.57
C ILE A 447 -3.69 -15.91 -15.56
N THR A 448 -2.69 -15.04 -15.60
CA THR A 448 -1.40 -15.20 -16.28
C THR A 448 -0.34 -14.67 -15.33
N GLN A 449 0.76 -15.39 -15.16
CA GLN A 449 1.88 -14.89 -14.40
C GLN A 449 3.15 -15.51 -14.97
N SER A 450 4.19 -14.71 -15.16
CA SER A 450 5.47 -15.22 -15.62
C SER A 450 6.65 -14.54 -14.95
N VAL A 451 7.82 -15.15 -15.13
CA VAL A 451 9.12 -14.62 -14.74
C VAL A 451 10.02 -14.62 -15.97
N ILE A 452 10.59 -13.47 -16.28
CA ILE A 452 11.51 -13.24 -17.40
C ILE A 452 12.92 -13.08 -16.85
N ASP A 453 13.89 -13.81 -17.43
CA ASP A 453 15.32 -13.58 -17.26
C ASP A 453 15.76 -12.44 -18.19
N THR A 454 16.16 -11.30 -17.60
CA THR A 454 16.47 -10.09 -18.37
C THR A 454 17.74 -10.22 -19.20
N SER A 455 18.64 -11.13 -18.86
CA SER A 455 19.87 -11.39 -19.64
C SER A 455 19.55 -11.90 -21.05
N GLN A 456 18.34 -12.46 -21.25
CA GLN A 456 17.87 -12.99 -22.53
C GLN A 456 17.11 -11.95 -23.37
N LEU A 457 16.75 -10.80 -22.79
CA LEU A 457 15.97 -9.76 -23.47
C LEU A 457 16.67 -9.14 -24.69
N PRO A 458 18.00 -8.92 -24.73
CA PRO A 458 18.68 -8.48 -25.94
C PRO A 458 18.50 -9.43 -27.13
N ALA A 459 18.57 -10.76 -26.88
CA ALA A 459 18.36 -11.76 -27.92
C ALA A 459 16.91 -11.81 -28.39
N LEU A 460 15.95 -11.71 -27.46
CA LEU A 460 14.53 -11.63 -27.78
C LEU A 460 14.20 -10.37 -28.60
N ALA A 461 14.69 -9.20 -28.18
CA ALA A 461 14.50 -7.94 -28.91
C ALA A 461 15.07 -8.01 -30.32
N SER A 462 16.26 -8.60 -30.51
CA SER A 462 16.84 -8.80 -31.85
C SER A 462 15.98 -9.72 -32.73
N ALA A 463 15.39 -10.78 -32.16
CA ALA A 463 14.49 -11.68 -32.88
C ALA A 463 13.18 -10.96 -33.26
N VAL A 464 12.60 -10.20 -32.33
CA VAL A 464 11.38 -9.40 -32.58
C VAL A 464 11.65 -8.31 -33.62
N SER A 465 12.80 -7.65 -33.57
CA SER A 465 13.23 -6.68 -34.58
C SER A 465 13.31 -7.32 -35.97
N SER A 466 13.87 -8.53 -36.06
CA SER A 466 13.96 -9.26 -37.33
C SER A 466 12.57 -9.63 -37.86
N LEU A 467 11.64 -10.03 -36.97
CA LEU A 467 10.25 -10.26 -37.34
C LEU A 467 9.58 -8.96 -37.83
N GLY A 468 9.76 -7.84 -37.15
CA GLY A 468 9.23 -6.53 -37.57
C GLY A 468 9.71 -6.13 -38.97
N ILE A 469 10.99 -6.35 -39.29
CA ILE A 469 11.56 -6.14 -40.64
C ILE A 469 10.86 -7.03 -41.67
N GLU A 470 10.71 -8.33 -41.39
CA GLU A 470 10.07 -9.26 -42.34
C GLU A 470 8.58 -8.98 -42.54
N LEU A 471 7.87 -8.59 -41.48
CA LEU A 471 6.47 -8.15 -41.58
C LEU A 471 6.34 -6.88 -42.42
N THR A 472 7.27 -5.94 -42.26
CA THR A 472 7.34 -4.69 -43.03
C THR A 472 7.61 -4.96 -44.51
N ASN A 473 8.65 -5.74 -44.82
CA ASN A 473 9.05 -6.07 -46.19
C ASN A 473 7.96 -6.83 -46.97
N ASN A 474 7.12 -7.59 -46.26
CA ASN A 474 6.07 -8.42 -46.86
C ASN A 474 4.65 -7.90 -46.58
N ALA A 475 4.49 -6.65 -46.08
CA ALA A 475 3.22 -6.12 -45.59
C ALA A 475 2.07 -6.27 -46.60
N SER A 476 2.31 -5.94 -47.87
CA SER A 476 1.32 -6.06 -48.95
C SER A 476 0.81 -7.49 -49.12
N SER A 477 1.68 -8.49 -49.01
CA SER A 477 1.34 -9.91 -49.14
C SER A 477 0.77 -10.51 -47.86
N LEU A 478 1.00 -9.87 -46.71
CA LEU A 478 0.60 -10.35 -45.39
C LEU A 478 -0.67 -9.70 -44.83
N THR A 479 -1.27 -8.74 -45.53
CA THR A 479 -2.49 -7.99 -45.08
C THR A 479 -3.51 -8.88 -44.35
N THR A 480 -4.01 -9.92 -45.01
CA THR A 480 -5.00 -10.83 -44.42
C THR A 480 -4.43 -11.65 -43.27
N ALA A 481 -3.18 -12.14 -43.40
CA ALA A 481 -2.54 -12.93 -42.34
C ALA A 481 -2.35 -12.13 -41.05
N ILE A 482 -1.93 -10.86 -41.16
CA ILE A 482 -1.75 -9.95 -40.02
C ILE A 482 -3.10 -9.60 -39.39
N GLN A 483 -4.13 -9.29 -40.18
CA GLN A 483 -5.47 -8.99 -39.68
C GLN A 483 -6.11 -10.20 -38.97
N THR A 484 -5.96 -11.40 -39.53
CA THR A 484 -6.37 -12.65 -38.87
C THR A 484 -5.60 -12.85 -37.58
N THR A 485 -4.27 -12.74 -37.60
CA THR A 485 -3.43 -12.89 -36.40
C THR A 485 -3.85 -11.93 -35.29
N ARG A 486 -4.07 -10.65 -35.64
CA ARG A 486 -4.50 -9.63 -34.68
C ARG A 486 -5.85 -9.94 -34.02
N SER A 487 -6.76 -10.59 -34.74
CA SER A 487 -8.10 -10.93 -34.22
C SER A 487 -8.15 -12.26 -33.47
N THR A 488 -7.17 -13.14 -33.65
CA THR A 488 -7.21 -14.53 -33.16
C THR A 488 -6.17 -14.87 -32.11
N ALA A 489 -4.99 -14.23 -32.15
CA ALA A 489 -3.97 -14.41 -31.12
C ALA A 489 -4.53 -14.01 -29.73
N GLN A 490 -4.10 -14.75 -28.70
CA GLN A 490 -4.46 -14.51 -27.30
C GLN A 490 -4.33 -13.03 -26.97
N SER A 491 -5.41 -12.46 -26.43
CA SER A 491 -5.51 -11.04 -26.14
C SER A 491 -5.68 -10.78 -24.66
N TYR A 492 -5.23 -9.60 -24.25
CA TYR A 492 -5.25 -9.17 -22.86
C TYR A 492 -5.98 -7.86 -22.74
N SER A 493 -7.09 -7.89 -21.98
CA SER A 493 -8.02 -6.78 -21.80
C SER A 493 -8.24 -5.92 -23.07
N PRO A 494 -8.64 -6.45 -24.23
CA PRO A 494 -8.66 -5.66 -25.47
C PRO A 494 -9.62 -4.46 -25.40
N THR A 495 -9.24 -3.34 -26.00
CA THR A 495 -10.11 -2.16 -26.25
C THR A 495 -9.95 -1.70 -27.69
N SER A 496 -10.71 -0.68 -28.13
CA SER A 496 -10.48 -0.04 -29.43
C SER A 496 -9.07 0.55 -29.58
N ALA A 497 -8.40 0.81 -28.46
CA ALA A 497 -7.07 1.41 -28.37
C ALA A 497 -6.07 0.51 -27.63
N ARG A 498 -6.33 -0.80 -27.50
CA ARG A 498 -5.38 -1.72 -26.85
C ARG A 498 -5.40 -3.07 -27.55
N VAL A 499 -4.28 -3.39 -28.18
CA VAL A 499 -4.10 -4.57 -29.02
C VAL A 499 -2.88 -5.37 -28.54
N TYR A 500 -2.82 -5.60 -27.23
CA TYR A 500 -1.77 -6.45 -26.64
C TYR A 500 -2.08 -7.91 -26.95
N ARG A 501 -1.06 -8.64 -27.42
CA ARG A 501 -1.17 -10.04 -27.83
C ARG A 501 -0.03 -10.84 -27.26
N ASP A 502 -0.29 -12.11 -26.95
CA ASP A 502 0.76 -13.05 -26.59
C ASP A 502 1.78 -13.17 -27.73
N LEU A 503 3.07 -12.98 -27.44
CA LEU A 503 4.11 -12.93 -28.46
C LEU A 503 4.32 -14.29 -29.15
N LYS A 504 4.15 -15.40 -28.43
CA LYS A 504 4.25 -16.75 -29.00
C LYS A 504 3.06 -17.03 -29.91
N ASP A 505 1.86 -16.69 -29.46
CA ASP A 505 0.62 -16.96 -30.19
C ASP A 505 0.52 -16.08 -31.44
N VAL A 506 1.05 -14.85 -31.42
CA VAL A 506 1.25 -14.04 -32.64
C VAL A 506 2.10 -14.81 -33.66
N CYS A 507 3.23 -15.39 -33.23
CA CYS A 507 4.10 -16.16 -34.11
C CYS A 507 3.41 -17.41 -34.68
N LEU A 508 2.69 -18.16 -33.84
CA LEU A 508 1.95 -19.36 -34.27
C LEU A 508 0.84 -19.03 -35.26
N ASN A 509 0.12 -17.93 -35.03
CA ASN A 509 -0.93 -17.48 -35.94
C ASN A 509 -0.38 -16.98 -37.28
N LEU A 510 0.76 -16.27 -37.29
CA LEU A 510 1.44 -15.91 -38.54
C LEU A 510 1.84 -17.15 -39.32
N GLU A 511 2.44 -18.14 -38.66
CA GLU A 511 2.84 -19.42 -39.30
C GLU A 511 1.66 -20.19 -39.89
N ALA A 512 0.49 -20.12 -39.25
CA ALA A 512 -0.73 -20.75 -39.75
C ALA A 512 -1.34 -20.02 -40.97
N ASN A 513 -1.02 -18.74 -41.16
CA ASN A 513 -1.67 -17.87 -42.15
C ASN A 513 -0.72 -17.37 -43.26
N THR A 514 0.54 -17.79 -43.28
CA THR A 514 1.49 -17.45 -44.36
C THR A 514 2.41 -18.62 -44.70
N THR A 515 2.95 -18.61 -45.92
CA THR A 515 3.97 -19.56 -46.39
C THR A 515 5.29 -18.87 -46.72
N ILE A 516 5.43 -17.58 -46.41
CA ILE A 516 6.62 -16.78 -46.72
C ILE A 516 7.80 -17.28 -45.85
N PRO A 517 8.86 -17.88 -46.44
CA PRO A 517 9.90 -18.56 -45.65
C PRO A 517 10.66 -17.67 -44.68
N SER A 518 10.89 -16.40 -45.03
CA SER A 518 11.60 -15.46 -44.16
C SER A 518 10.78 -15.11 -42.91
N VAL A 519 9.46 -14.94 -43.05
CA VAL A 519 8.53 -14.74 -41.93
C VAL A 519 8.50 -15.98 -41.04
N LEU A 520 8.37 -17.19 -41.61
CA LEU A 520 8.38 -18.45 -40.85
C LEU A 520 9.69 -18.66 -40.07
N THR A 521 10.81 -18.23 -40.64
CA THR A 521 12.12 -18.27 -39.96
C THR A 521 12.16 -17.26 -38.82
N ALA A 522 11.68 -16.03 -39.03
CA ALA A 522 11.65 -14.99 -38.01
C ALA A 522 10.73 -15.35 -36.83
N THR A 523 9.54 -15.92 -37.09
CA THR A 523 8.63 -16.39 -36.04
C THR A 523 9.24 -17.54 -35.24
N ALA A 524 9.92 -18.49 -35.89
CA ALA A 524 10.63 -19.57 -35.21
C ALA A 524 11.75 -19.04 -34.29
N ASN A 525 12.49 -18.02 -34.73
CA ASN A 525 13.52 -17.38 -33.94
C ASN A 525 12.94 -16.64 -32.73
N VAL A 526 11.83 -15.91 -32.88
CA VAL A 526 11.13 -15.25 -31.76
C VAL A 526 10.67 -16.29 -30.74
N LYS A 527 10.00 -17.37 -31.16
CA LYS A 527 9.56 -18.43 -30.24
C LYS A 527 10.72 -19.08 -29.47
N THR A 528 11.87 -19.26 -30.13
CA THR A 528 13.08 -19.81 -29.50
C THR A 528 13.64 -18.84 -28.46
N ALA A 529 13.80 -17.56 -28.83
CA ALA A 529 14.30 -16.55 -27.89
C ALA A 529 13.35 -16.32 -26.71
N LEU A 530 12.05 -16.36 -26.94
CA LEU A 530 11.02 -16.28 -25.91
C LEU A 530 11.13 -17.43 -24.91
N ALA A 531 11.26 -18.67 -25.40
CA ALA A 531 11.40 -19.85 -24.56
C ALA A 531 12.66 -19.83 -23.68
N ASN A 532 13.72 -19.13 -24.12
CA ASN A 532 14.91 -18.90 -23.31
C ASN A 532 14.70 -17.79 -22.27
N ALA A 533 13.96 -16.73 -22.62
CA ALA A 533 13.72 -15.59 -21.75
C ALA A 533 12.73 -15.89 -20.62
N VAL A 534 11.66 -16.65 -20.88
CA VAL A 534 10.64 -16.97 -19.87
C VAL A 534 11.08 -18.18 -19.06
N VAL A 535 11.52 -17.95 -17.83
CA VAL A 535 12.02 -19.02 -16.95
C VAL A 535 10.91 -19.76 -16.22
N TRP A 536 9.83 -19.05 -15.89
CA TRP A 536 8.62 -19.61 -15.29
C TRP A 536 7.39 -18.96 -15.91
N GLU A 537 6.36 -19.75 -16.15
CA GLU A 537 5.09 -19.30 -16.73
C GLU A 537 3.98 -20.14 -16.13
N GLY A 538 2.85 -19.50 -15.85
CA GLY A 538 1.64 -20.17 -15.42
C GLY A 538 0.40 -19.35 -15.73
N HIS A 539 -0.58 -20.01 -16.33
CA HIS A 539 -1.90 -19.44 -16.61
C HIS A 539 -3.00 -20.46 -16.32
N ASN A 540 -4.23 -19.98 -16.25
CA ASN A 540 -5.40 -20.85 -16.13
C ASN A 540 -6.17 -20.98 -17.45
N SER A 541 -7.21 -21.81 -17.46
CA SER A 541 -8.00 -22.10 -18.66
C SER A 541 -8.74 -20.91 -19.26
N ASN A 542 -8.79 -19.76 -18.58
CA ASN A 542 -9.42 -18.54 -19.08
C ASN A 542 -8.44 -17.70 -19.95
N SER A 543 -7.16 -18.07 -19.98
CA SER A 543 -6.12 -17.47 -20.83
C SER A 543 -5.23 -18.58 -21.47
N PRO A 544 -5.81 -19.56 -22.18
CA PRO A 544 -5.19 -20.85 -22.49
C PRO A 544 -4.00 -20.81 -23.45
N ASN A 545 -3.80 -19.69 -24.15
CA ASN A 545 -2.74 -19.51 -25.15
C ASN A 545 -1.68 -18.51 -24.68
N SER A 546 -1.55 -18.32 -23.36
CA SER A 546 -0.54 -17.43 -22.78
C SER A 546 0.80 -18.13 -22.68
N ALA A 547 1.88 -17.38 -22.91
CA ALA A 547 3.25 -17.84 -22.92
C ALA A 547 4.19 -16.90 -22.14
N GLY A 548 3.62 -15.92 -21.43
CA GLY A 548 4.31 -15.16 -20.41
C GLY A 548 4.89 -13.82 -20.88
N ILE A 549 4.82 -13.46 -22.16
CA ILE A 549 5.21 -12.13 -22.65
C ILE A 549 4.25 -11.68 -23.75
N SER A 550 3.62 -10.55 -23.51
CA SER A 550 2.77 -9.88 -24.50
C SER A 550 3.53 -8.80 -25.28
N ILE A 551 2.98 -8.37 -26.41
CA ILE A 551 3.50 -7.28 -27.25
C ILE A 551 2.33 -6.49 -27.85
N ASP A 552 2.48 -5.19 -28.13
CA ASP A 552 1.47 -4.48 -28.92
C ASP A 552 1.53 -4.90 -30.39
N PHE A 553 0.36 -5.26 -30.93
CA PHE A 553 0.14 -5.68 -32.30
C PHE A 553 -0.92 -4.81 -33.01
N SER A 554 -1.02 -3.53 -32.63
CA SER A 554 -1.94 -2.54 -33.18
C SER A 554 -1.79 -2.37 -34.70
N ALA A 555 -2.88 -1.99 -35.36
CA ALA A 555 -2.81 -1.48 -36.73
C ALA A 555 -2.21 -0.06 -36.74
N GLY A 556 -1.60 0.36 -37.85
CA GLY A 556 -0.95 1.67 -37.97
C GLY A 556 -1.89 2.84 -37.69
N SER A 557 -3.16 2.74 -38.10
CA SER A 557 -4.19 3.74 -37.80
C SER A 557 -4.41 3.95 -36.30
N THR A 558 -4.29 2.87 -35.53
CA THR A 558 -4.49 2.84 -34.09
C THR A 558 -3.21 3.28 -33.37
N PHE A 559 -2.04 2.82 -33.85
CA PHE A 559 -0.73 3.15 -33.32
C PHE A 559 -0.31 4.61 -33.56
N ALA A 560 -0.74 5.24 -34.66
CA ALA A 560 -0.28 6.58 -35.08
C ALA A 560 -0.44 7.65 -33.98
N SER A 561 -1.56 7.64 -33.24
CA SER A 561 -1.82 8.56 -32.12
C SER A 561 -0.82 8.42 -30.96
N SER A 562 -0.09 7.31 -30.93
CA SER A 562 0.77 6.85 -29.85
C SER A 562 2.24 6.67 -30.25
N ALA A 563 2.60 6.93 -31.51
CA ALA A 563 3.92 6.63 -32.03
C ALA A 563 5.05 7.41 -31.33
N SER A 564 4.87 8.73 -31.14
CA SER A 564 5.89 9.61 -30.55
C SER A 564 6.30 9.20 -29.14
N ASP A 565 5.34 8.76 -28.34
CA ASP A 565 5.58 8.30 -26.99
C ASP A 565 6.22 6.88 -26.99
N TYR A 566 5.91 6.01 -27.98
CA TYR A 566 6.53 4.68 -28.07
C TYR A 566 8.03 4.80 -28.34
N GLN A 567 8.41 5.77 -29.18
CA GLN A 567 9.80 6.10 -29.51
C GLN A 567 10.64 6.56 -28.30
N LEU A 568 10.00 6.95 -27.19
CA LEU A 568 10.71 7.27 -25.95
C LEU A 568 11.29 6.02 -25.26
N MET A 569 10.75 4.83 -25.55
CA MET A 569 11.16 3.58 -24.91
C MET A 569 12.44 3.01 -25.55
N LYS A 570 13.27 2.37 -24.72
CA LYS A 570 14.49 1.66 -25.17
C LYS A 570 14.17 0.53 -26.14
N PHE A 571 13.00 -0.11 -26.01
CA PHE A 571 12.59 -1.18 -26.91
C PHE A 571 12.40 -0.69 -28.35
N ALA A 572 11.78 0.49 -28.53
CA ALA A 572 11.65 1.11 -29.85
C ALA A 572 13.03 1.42 -30.44
N GLN A 573 13.92 2.01 -29.63
CA GLN A 573 15.28 2.35 -30.06
C GLN A 573 16.15 1.12 -30.41
N ALA A 574 15.84 -0.04 -29.83
CA ALA A 574 16.60 -1.28 -30.01
C ALA A 574 16.03 -2.20 -31.09
N THR A 575 14.82 -1.93 -31.60
CA THR A 575 14.12 -2.82 -32.52
C THR A 575 13.63 -2.09 -33.76
N GLN A 576 13.00 -2.83 -34.66
CA GLN A 576 12.29 -2.29 -35.83
C GLN A 576 10.78 -2.50 -35.70
N TRP A 577 10.29 -2.57 -34.46
CA TRP A 577 8.90 -2.95 -34.19
C TRP A 577 7.95 -1.77 -34.37
N ASP A 578 8.35 -0.55 -33.99
CA ASP A 578 7.52 0.64 -34.21
C ASP A 578 7.43 1.04 -35.68
N GLU A 579 8.47 0.80 -36.49
CA GLU A 579 8.38 0.95 -37.94
C GLU A 579 7.33 0.00 -38.51
N TYR A 580 7.31 -1.26 -38.08
CA TYR A 580 6.26 -2.20 -38.45
C TYR A 580 4.87 -1.71 -38.00
N LEU A 581 4.72 -1.35 -36.71
CA LEU A 581 3.45 -0.87 -36.17
C LEU A 581 2.94 0.37 -36.94
N SER A 582 3.83 1.25 -37.40
CA SER A 582 3.47 2.46 -38.15
C SER A 582 2.76 2.18 -39.48
N ILE A 583 3.02 1.03 -40.11
CA ILE A 583 2.43 0.63 -41.38
C ILE A 583 1.54 -0.61 -41.28
N ALA A 584 1.35 -1.17 -40.09
CA ALA A 584 0.65 -2.43 -39.91
C ALA A 584 -0.80 -2.35 -40.44
N PRO A 585 -1.23 -3.30 -41.30
CA PRO A 585 -2.50 -3.25 -42.03
C PRO A 585 -3.74 -3.55 -41.17
#